data_AF-A0A388L3T7-F1
#
_entry.id   AF-A0A388L3T7-F1
#
_cell.length_a   1.000
_cell.length_b   1.000
_cell.length_c   1.000
_cell.angle_alpha   90.00
_cell.angle_beta   90.00
_cell.angle_gamma   90.00
#
_symmetry.space_group_name_H-M   'P 1'
#
loop_
_entity.id
_entity.type
_entity.pdbx_description
1 polymer ?
#
loop_
_entity_poly.entity_id
_entity_poly.type
_entity_poly.pdbx_seq_one_letter_code
_entity_poly.pdbx_strand_id
1 'polypeptide(L)' 'MMGEMFDVWLQSRCPVAGLPSARAACIVLGYVVFMAIIGQIFPGKVVPGVVLADKTRLYYKCNGNYLII' A
#
# COMPACT_ATOMS: atom_id res chain seq x y z
N MET A 1 20.24 19.18 -1.30
CA MET A 1 20.04 17.99 -2.17
C MET A 1 18.59 17.48 -2.19
N MET A 2 17.78 17.69 -1.14
CA MET A 2 16.36 17.33 -1.13
C MET A 2 15.43 18.40 -1.78
N GLY A 3 15.84 19.67 -1.80
CA GLY A 3 15.10 20.77 -2.45
C GLY A 3 15.02 20.63 -3.97
N GLU A 4 16.16 20.40 -4.62
CA GLU A 4 16.25 20.18 -6.08
C GLU A 4 15.37 19.03 -6.60
N MET A 5 15.16 18.00 -5.78
CA MET A 5 14.31 16.87 -6.16
C MET A 5 12.81 17.24 -6.15
N PHE A 6 12.39 18.12 -5.25
CA PHE A 6 11.02 18.59 -5.17
C PHE A 6 10.67 19.52 -6.34
N ASP A 7 11.62 20.36 -6.75
CA ASP A 7 11.46 21.27 -7.89
C ASP A 7 11.38 20.49 -9.22
N VAL A 8 12.15 19.41 -9.39
CA VAL A 8 12.05 18.52 -10.56
C VAL A 8 10.67 17.85 -10.68
N TRP A 9 10.03 17.51 -9.56
CA TRP A 9 8.66 16.97 -9.53
C TRP A 9 7.57 18.00 -9.85
N LEU A 10 7.77 19.27 -9.49
CA LEU A 10 6.83 20.34 -9.79
C LEU A 10 6.94 20.84 -11.24
N GLN A 11 8.13 20.73 -11.85
CA GLN A 11 8.42 21.26 -13.19
C GLN A 11 8.21 20.25 -14.32
N SER A 12 8.08 18.97 -13.99
CA SER A 12 7.74 17.93 -14.96
C SER A 12 6.29 18.15 -15.39
N ARG A 13 6.05 18.43 -16.68
CA ARG A 13 4.71 18.63 -17.28
C ARG A 13 3.81 17.37 -17.27
N CYS A 14 4.08 16.43 -16.38
CA CYS A 14 3.13 15.38 -16.05
C CYS A 14 2.10 16.01 -15.10
N PRO A 15 0.79 15.83 -15.33
CA PRO A 15 -0.23 16.34 -14.42
C PRO A 15 -0.25 15.48 -13.15
N VAL A 16 0.82 15.49 -12.37
CA VAL A 16 0.86 14.92 -11.02
C VAL A 16 0.29 15.92 -10.02
N ALA A 17 0.22 17.21 -10.40
CA ALA A 17 -0.39 18.29 -9.62
C ALA A 17 -1.84 18.62 -10.02
N GLY A 18 -2.54 17.71 -10.72
CA GLY A 18 -3.98 17.82 -10.95
C GLY A 18 -4.74 17.09 -9.85
N LEU A 19 -5.87 17.65 -9.36
CA LEU A 19 -6.79 16.88 -8.53
C LEU A 19 -7.11 15.58 -9.29
N PRO A 20 -6.93 14.39 -8.68
CA PRO A 20 -7.26 13.15 -9.35
C PRO A 20 -8.73 13.20 -9.76
N SER A 21 -9.04 12.72 -10.98
CA SER A 21 -10.44 12.60 -11.38
C SER A 21 -11.19 11.75 -10.35
N ALA A 22 -12.43 12.10 -10.04
CA ALA A 22 -13.24 11.35 -9.08
C ALA A 22 -13.30 9.85 -9.43
N ARG A 23 -13.30 9.52 -10.73
CA ARG A 23 -13.25 8.13 -11.22
C ARG A 23 -11.94 7.43 -10.83
N ALA A 24 -10.80 8.07 -11.05
CA ALA A 24 -9.50 7.51 -10.68
C ALA A 24 -9.41 7.31 -9.16
N ALA A 25 -9.88 8.29 -8.37
CA ALA A 25 -9.94 8.16 -6.92
C ALA A 25 -10.82 6.97 -6.49
N CYS A 26 -12.02 6.82 -7.05
CA CYS A 26 -12.91 5.70 -6.75
C CYS A 26 -12.28 4.33 -7.10
N ILE A 27 -11.58 4.23 -8.23
CA ILE A 27 -10.92 2.97 -8.64
C ILE A 27 -9.82 2.60 -7.65
N VAL A 28 -8.95 3.56 -7.30
CA VAL A 28 -7.84 3.31 -6.37
C VAL A 28 -8.35 2.97 -4.99
N LEU A 29 -9.31 3.74 -4.47
CA LEU A 29 -9.93 3.46 -3.17
C LEU A 29 -10.62 2.10 -3.17
N GLY A 30 -11.38 1.78 -4.22
CA GLY A 30 -12.03 0.48 -4.37
C GLY A 30 -11.03 -0.66 -4.36
N TYR A 31 -9.92 -0.54 -5.10
CA TYR A 31 -8.86 -1.53 -5.13
C TYR A 31 -8.20 -1.72 -3.76
N VAL A 32 -7.86 -0.63 -3.06
CA VAL A 32 -7.23 -0.70 -1.73
C VAL A 32 -8.18 -1.35 -0.72
N VAL A 33 -9.45 -0.95 -0.71
CA VAL A 33 -10.47 -1.55 0.17
C VAL A 33 -10.67 -3.03 -0.14
N PHE A 34 -10.75 -3.38 -1.42
CA PHE A 34 -10.86 -4.77 -1.86
C PHE A 34 -9.68 -5.60 -1.37
N MET A 35 -8.44 -5.13 -1.58
CA MET A 35 -7.23 -5.84 -1.13
C MET A 35 -7.17 -5.97 0.39
N ALA A 36 -7.60 -4.95 1.14
CA ALA A 36 -7.67 -5.00 2.60
C ALA A 36 -8.65 -6.08 3.10
N ILE A 37 -9.82 -6.19 2.47
CA ILE A 37 -10.84 -7.18 2.82
C ILE A 37 -10.38 -8.59 2.44
N ILE A 38 -9.98 -8.79 1.18
CA ILE A 38 -9.56 -10.10 0.67
C ILE A 38 -8.33 -10.61 1.43
N GLY A 39 -7.37 -9.74 1.76
CA GLY A 39 -6.20 -10.08 2.58
C GLY A 39 -6.55 -10.55 4.00
N GLN A 40 -7.72 -10.22 4.54
CA GLN A 40 -8.18 -10.77 5.82
C GLN A 40 -8.92 -12.10 5.65
N ILE A 41 -9.78 -12.21 4.63
CA ILE A 41 -10.64 -13.37 4.40
C ILE A 41 -9.81 -14.59 3.96
N PHE A 42 -8.84 -14.40 3.06
CA PHE A 42 -8.14 -15.52 2.45
C PHE A 42 -7.35 -16.35 3.47
N PRO A 43 -7.36 -17.68 3.36
CA PRO A 43 -6.55 -18.53 4.22
C PRO A 43 -5.06 -18.25 4.00
N GLY A 44 -4.28 -18.31 5.08
CA GLY A 44 -2.86 -18.02 5.04
C GLY A 44 -2.17 -18.55 6.28
N LYS A 45 -0.90 -18.94 6.12
CA LYS A 45 -0.08 -19.38 7.25
C LYS A 45 0.27 -18.17 8.11
N VAL A 46 0.11 -18.28 9.43
CA VAL A 46 0.56 -17.25 10.38
C VAL A 46 2.01 -17.53 10.75
N VAL A 47 2.87 -16.53 10.57
CA VAL A 47 4.32 -16.64 10.76
C VAL A 47 4.78 -15.61 11.81
N PRO A 48 5.60 -16.03 12.80
CA PRO A 48 6.19 -15.11 13.76
C PRO A 48 7.15 -14.14 13.05
N GLY A 49 6.96 -12.85 13.31
CA GLY A 49 7.76 -11.75 12.79
C GLY A 49 8.83 -11.27 13.77
N VAL A 50 9.22 -10.01 13.59
CA VAL A 50 10.23 -9.32 14.41
C VAL A 50 9.73 -9.09 15.84
N VAL A 51 10.66 -9.12 16.80
CA VAL A 51 10.41 -8.72 18.20
C VAL A 51 10.54 -7.20 18.29
N LEU A 52 9.53 -6.53 18.81
CA LEU A 52 9.52 -5.08 19.02
C LEU A 52 10.33 -4.69 20.26
N ALA A 53 10.62 -3.40 20.40
CA ALA A 53 11.38 -2.86 21.54
C ALA A 53 10.68 -3.11 22.90
N ASP A 54 9.36 -3.28 22.89
CA ASP A 54 8.53 -3.64 24.05
C ASP A 54 8.55 -5.15 24.37
N LYS A 55 9.41 -5.93 23.69
CA LYS A 55 9.53 -7.39 23.78
C LYS A 55 8.31 -8.17 23.28
N THR A 56 7.32 -7.51 22.68
CA THR A 56 6.22 -8.20 22.01
C THR A 56 6.66 -8.68 20.63
N ARG A 57 5.89 -9.58 20.00
CA ARG A 57 6.19 -10.14 18.68
C ARG A 57 5.02 -9.93 17.73
N LEU A 58 5.31 -9.37 16.55
CA LEU A 58 4.33 -9.29 15.47
C LEU A 58 4.12 -10.67 14.84
N TYR A 59 2.89 -10.97 14.45
CA TYR A 59 2.55 -12.17 13.69
C TYR A 59 1.94 -11.76 12.35
N TYR A 60 2.52 -12.24 11.26
CA TYR A 60 2.08 -11.92 9.91
C TYR A 60 1.26 -13.08 9.34
N LYS A 61 0.08 -12.77 8.79
CA LYS A 61 -0.70 -13.74 8.01
C LYS A 61 -0.21 -13.69 6.56
N CYS A 62 0.47 -14.75 6.12
CA CYS A 62 1.04 -14.85 4.78
C CYS A 62 0.06 -15.56 3.84
N ASN A 63 -0.68 -14.78 3.05
CA ASN A 63 -1.64 -15.27 2.03
C ASN A 63 -1.37 -14.68 0.63
N GLY A 64 -0.26 -13.97 0.43
CA GLY A 64 0.06 -13.30 -0.84
C GLY A 64 0.08 -14.24 -2.06
N ASN A 65 0.47 -15.50 -1.89
CA ASN A 65 0.47 -16.49 -2.98
C ASN A 65 -0.93 -16.82 -3.52
N TYR A 66 -1.97 -16.66 -2.70
CA TYR A 66 -3.37 -16.83 -3.15
C TYR A 66 -3.99 -15.51 -3.64
N LEU A 67 -3.37 -14.36 -3.37
CA LEU A 67 -3.86 -13.03 -3.70
C LEU A 67 -3.33 -12.51 -5.06
N ILE A 68 -2.23 -13.07 -5.57
CA ILE A 68 -1.50 -12.59 -6.77
C ILE A 68 -1.79 -13.44 -8.04
N ILE A 69 -2.68 -14.44 -7.95
CA ILE A 69 -3.22 -15.17 -9.12
C ILE A 69 -4.57 -14.56 -9.48
#